data_AF-A0A6G0XG37-F1
#
_entry.id   AF-A0A6G0XG37-F1
#
_cell.length_a   1.000
_cell.length_b   1.000
_cell.length_c   1.000
_cell.angle_alpha   90.00
_cell.angle_beta   90.00
_cell.angle_gamma   90.00
#
_symmetry.space_group_name_H-M   'P 1'
#
loop_
_entity.id
_entity.type
_entity.pdbx_description
1 polymer ?
#
loop_
_entity_poly.entity_id
_entity_poly.type
_entity_poly.pdbx_seq_one_letter_code
_entity_poly.pdbx_strand_id
1 'polypeptide(L)'
;QAVFCKRCFTSFDKQNLKYKLSGQAALDHHKLICGPHKPIRPKMPSEGEVLEFTAWQNTQRHPTRALLIKANERKGKNTTIIQKHCPMSYGFLVKASEDVPTELLREFNIPTEPVIYRGSESRQDVAKHFIENITDVAEKIEKLLETNIILNM
;
A
#
# COMPACT_ATOMS: atom_id res chain seq x y z
N GLN A 1 -16.48 -15.65 -5.41
CA GLN A 1 -16.56 -14.26 -4.91
C GLN A 1 -15.89 -14.21 -3.54
N ALA A 2 -14.79 -13.49 -3.39
CA ALA A 2 -14.03 -13.41 -2.14
C ALA A 2 -14.49 -12.21 -1.30
N VAL A 3 -14.47 -12.35 0.02
CA VAL A 3 -14.65 -11.24 0.97
C VAL A 3 -13.30 -10.96 1.61
N PHE A 4 -13.03 -9.72 2.00
CA PHE A 4 -11.73 -9.35 2.54
C PHE A 4 -11.86 -8.47 3.76
N CYS A 5 -10.87 -8.58 4.66
CA CYS A 5 -10.78 -7.71 5.81
C CYS A 5 -10.45 -6.29 5.37
N LYS A 6 -11.27 -5.34 5.81
CA LYS A 6 -11.05 -3.92 5.52
C LYS A 6 -9.79 -3.39 6.22
N ARG A 7 -9.34 -3.95 7.34
CA ARG A 7 -8.15 -3.46 8.06
C ARG A 7 -6.83 -3.95 7.45
N CYS A 8 -6.67 -5.25 7.25
CA CYS A 8 -5.38 -5.84 6.84
C CYS A 8 -5.36 -6.42 5.41
N PHE A 9 -6.46 -6.29 4.65
CA PHE A 9 -6.60 -6.79 3.27
C PHE A 9 -6.48 -8.31 3.09
N THR A 10 -6.48 -9.10 4.16
CA THR A 10 -6.57 -10.57 4.06
C THR A 10 -7.87 -10.96 3.37
N SER A 11 -7.76 -11.75 2.30
CA SER A 11 -8.88 -12.27 1.53
C SER A 11 -9.33 -13.64 2.03
N PHE A 12 -10.64 -13.85 2.06
CA PHE A 12 -11.31 -15.09 2.38
C PHE A 12 -12.17 -15.51 1.18
N ASP A 13 -11.80 -16.64 0.59
CA ASP A 13 -12.58 -17.29 -0.45
C ASP A 13 -13.86 -17.90 0.12
N LYS A 14 -14.87 -18.08 -0.74
CA LYS A 14 -16.11 -18.81 -0.39
C LYS A 14 -15.93 -20.33 -0.50
N GLN A 15 -14.71 -20.82 -0.68
CA GLN A 15 -14.46 -22.24 -0.85
C GLN A 15 -14.49 -22.91 0.53
N ASN A 16 -15.50 -23.76 0.76
CA ASN A 16 -15.60 -24.50 2.00
C ASN A 16 -14.54 -25.62 2.04
N LEU A 17 -13.55 -25.44 2.90
CA LEU A 17 -12.55 -26.46 3.21
C LEU A 17 -12.93 -27.12 4.54
N LYS A 18 -12.75 -28.44 4.64
CA LYS A 18 -13.23 -29.27 5.78
C LYS A 18 -12.82 -28.77 7.17
N TYR A 19 -11.70 -28.04 7.26
CA TYR A 19 -11.11 -27.58 8.53
C TYR A 19 -10.87 -26.06 8.59
N LYS A 20 -11.38 -25.28 7.61
CA LYS A 20 -11.13 -23.83 7.54
C LYS A 20 -12.43 -23.09 7.33
N LEU A 21 -12.66 -22.08 8.17
CA LEU A 21 -13.76 -21.12 7.96
C LEU A 21 -13.56 -20.42 6.61
N SER A 22 -14.64 -20.24 5.86
CA SER A 22 -14.64 -19.59 4.55
C SER A 22 -15.61 -18.40 4.52
N GLY A 23 -15.45 -17.53 3.52
CA GLY A 23 -16.35 -16.42 3.26
C GLY A 23 -16.54 -15.48 4.46
N GLN A 24 -17.81 -15.16 4.74
CA GLN A 24 -18.17 -14.18 5.77
C GLN A 24 -17.82 -14.68 7.19
N ALA A 25 -18.02 -15.96 7.47
CA ALA A 25 -17.69 -16.55 8.77
C ALA A 25 -16.17 -16.48 9.07
N ALA A 26 -15.34 -16.65 8.04
CA ALA A 26 -13.89 -16.49 8.17
C ALA A 26 -13.50 -15.04 8.46
N LEU A 27 -14.15 -14.09 7.79
CA LEU A 27 -13.93 -12.66 8.01
C LEU A 27 -14.33 -12.26 9.42
N ASP A 28 -15.47 -12.75 9.93
CA ASP A 28 -15.94 -12.39 11.28
C ASP A 28 -15.04 -12.99 12.37
N HIS A 29 -14.60 -14.25 12.22
CA HIS A 29 -13.59 -14.83 13.10
C HIS A 29 -12.25 -14.08 13.01
N HIS A 30 -11.84 -13.69 11.81
CA HIS A 30 -10.63 -12.92 11.61
C HIS A 30 -10.71 -11.53 12.26
N LYS A 31 -11.85 -10.83 12.22
CA LYS A 31 -12.02 -9.52 12.87
C LYS A 31 -11.73 -9.57 14.37
N LEU A 32 -12.06 -10.68 15.05
CA LEU A 32 -11.76 -10.88 16.48
C LEU A 32 -10.26 -10.84 16.78
N ILE A 33 -9.43 -11.28 15.82
CA ILE A 33 -7.96 -11.30 15.93
C ILE A 33 -7.29 -10.21 15.09
N CYS A 34 -8.03 -9.37 14.37
CA CYS A 34 -7.50 -8.38 13.43
C CYS A 34 -7.21 -7.01 14.08
N GLY A 35 -7.16 -6.95 15.41
CA GLY A 35 -6.84 -5.75 16.21
C GLY A 35 -5.46 -5.67 16.88
N PRO A 36 -4.72 -6.76 17.20
CA PRO A 36 -3.46 -6.67 17.95
C PRO A 36 -2.32 -6.02 17.16
N HIS A 37 -2.35 -6.12 15.84
CA HIS A 37 -1.36 -5.49 14.98
C HIS A 37 -1.78 -4.04 14.72
N LYS A 38 -1.37 -3.14 15.62
CA LYS A 38 -1.49 -1.69 15.43
C LYS A 38 -0.90 -1.30 14.07
N PRO A 39 -1.43 -0.24 13.41
CA PRO A 39 -0.79 0.36 12.26
C PRO A 39 0.69 0.57 12.58
N ILE A 40 1.57 0.08 11.69
CA ILE A 40 3.00 0.32 11.80
C ILE A 40 3.16 1.84 11.68
N ARG A 41 3.39 2.54 12.79
CA ARG A 41 4.00 3.87 12.73
C ARG A 41 5.28 3.69 11.93
N PRO A 42 5.49 4.37 10.79
CA PRO A 42 6.79 4.39 10.15
C PRO A 42 7.76 5.03 11.14
N LYS A 43 8.53 4.20 11.86
CA LYS A 43 9.73 4.68 12.52
C LYS A 43 10.80 4.69 11.45
N MET A 44 11.23 5.88 11.08
CA MET A 44 12.41 6.02 10.25
C MET A 44 13.59 5.41 11.02
N PRO A 45 14.33 4.45 10.43
CA PRO A 45 15.52 3.91 11.05
C PRO A 45 16.55 5.05 11.20
N SER A 46 17.31 5.03 12.29
CA SER A 46 18.41 5.96 12.49
C SER A 46 19.51 5.69 11.47
N GLU A 47 20.38 6.68 11.19
CA GLU A 47 21.52 6.46 10.28
C GLU A 47 22.35 5.25 10.74
N GLY A 48 22.44 4.22 9.88
CA GLY A 48 23.18 2.98 10.14
C GLY A 48 22.34 1.80 10.63
N GLU A 49 21.05 1.97 10.94
CA GLU A 49 20.15 0.86 11.27
C GLU A 49 19.68 0.11 10.02
N VAL A 50 19.68 -1.22 10.09
CA VAL A 50 19.18 -2.10 9.03
C VAL A 50 17.79 -2.60 9.41
N LEU A 51 16.78 -2.26 8.62
CA LEU A 51 15.40 -2.74 8.79
C LEU A 51 15.26 -4.19 8.32
N GLU A 52 14.82 -5.08 9.22
CA GLU A 52 14.41 -6.43 8.87
C GLU A 52 12.88 -6.51 8.70
N PHE A 53 12.43 -6.91 7.52
CA PHE A 53 11.01 -7.08 7.22
C PHE A 53 10.55 -8.50 7.59
N THR A 54 10.03 -8.67 8.80
CA THR A 54 9.56 -9.98 9.31
C THR A 54 8.24 -10.48 8.69
N ALA A 55 7.52 -9.61 7.98
CA ALA A 55 6.24 -9.92 7.31
C ALA A 55 6.37 -10.13 5.78
N TRP A 56 7.57 -10.44 5.27
CA TRP A 56 7.82 -10.60 3.83
C TRP A 56 6.88 -11.60 3.15
N GLN A 57 6.52 -12.67 3.84
CA GLN A 57 5.55 -13.69 3.36
C GLN A 57 4.14 -13.16 3.09
N ASN A 58 3.79 -11.97 3.61
CA ASN A 58 2.52 -11.28 3.37
C ASN A 58 2.66 -10.10 2.38
N THR A 59 3.82 -9.92 1.74
CA THR A 59 3.96 -8.89 0.70
C THR A 59 3.13 -9.25 -0.51
N GLN A 60 2.08 -8.48 -0.79
CA GLN A 60 1.48 -8.48 -2.11
C GLN A 60 2.37 -7.68 -3.05
N ARG A 61 2.71 -8.25 -4.21
CA ARG A 61 3.22 -7.48 -5.33
C ARG A 61 2.16 -6.46 -5.69
N HIS A 62 2.40 -5.19 -5.41
CA HIS A 62 1.51 -4.13 -5.87
C HIS A 62 1.59 -4.12 -7.40
N PRO A 63 0.48 -4.35 -8.12
CA PRO A 63 0.52 -4.34 -9.57
C PRO A 63 0.75 -2.91 -10.06
N THR A 64 2.00 -2.56 -10.32
CA THR A 64 2.32 -1.44 -11.18
C THR A 64 2.20 -1.93 -12.62
N ARG A 65 1.34 -1.29 -13.41
CA ARG A 65 1.25 -1.62 -14.83
C ARG A 65 2.45 -0.98 -15.50
N ALA A 66 3.33 -1.78 -16.09
CA ALA A 66 4.57 -1.32 -16.71
C ALA A 66 4.65 -1.78 -18.16
N LEU A 67 5.22 -0.95 -19.03
CA LEU A 67 5.68 -1.36 -20.35
C LEU A 67 7.03 -2.06 -20.21
N LEU A 68 7.17 -3.17 -20.93
CA LEU A 68 8.46 -3.85 -21.11
C LEU A 68 9.05 -3.37 -22.43
N ILE A 69 10.02 -2.46 -22.35
CA ILE A 69 10.71 -1.95 -23.52
C ILE A 69 11.93 -2.82 -23.75
N LYS A 70 12.07 -3.41 -24.94
CA LYS A 70 13.27 -4.19 -25.29
C LYS A 70 14.52 -3.31 -25.18
N ALA A 71 15.55 -3.83 -24.56
CA ALA A 71 16.85 -3.20 -24.43
C ALA A 71 17.94 -4.19 -24.84
N ASN A 72 19.12 -3.70 -25.20
CA ASN A 72 20.31 -4.51 -25.48
C ASN A 72 21.54 -3.81 -24.86
N GLU A 73 21.40 -3.38 -23.63
CA GLU A 73 22.43 -2.60 -22.94
C GLU A 73 23.33 -3.54 -22.14
N ARG A 74 24.64 -3.52 -22.41
CA ARG A 74 25.61 -4.33 -21.65
C ARG A 74 25.90 -3.69 -20.30
N LYS A 75 25.63 -4.42 -19.22
CA LYS A 75 26.00 -4.04 -17.85
C LYS A 75 27.19 -4.90 -17.40
N GLY A 76 28.39 -4.45 -17.73
CA GLY A 76 29.63 -5.21 -17.49
C GLY A 76 29.94 -6.24 -18.57
N LYS A 77 30.89 -7.14 -18.30
CA LYS A 77 31.41 -8.10 -19.31
C LYS A 77 30.42 -9.20 -19.70
N ASN A 78 29.60 -9.66 -18.75
CA ASN A 78 28.80 -10.88 -18.91
C ASN A 78 27.28 -10.66 -18.85
N THR A 79 26.80 -9.44 -18.56
CA THR A 79 25.36 -9.18 -18.37
C THR A 79 24.83 -8.24 -19.44
N THR A 80 23.71 -8.62 -20.08
CA THR A 80 22.99 -7.76 -21.03
C THR A 80 21.56 -7.57 -20.54
N ILE A 81 21.14 -6.32 -20.42
CA ILE A 81 19.77 -5.94 -20.07
C ILE A 81 18.92 -6.13 -21.32
N ILE A 82 18.04 -7.13 -21.30
CA ILE A 82 17.15 -7.47 -22.42
C ILE A 82 15.84 -6.66 -22.41
N GLN A 83 15.45 -6.14 -21.25
CA GLN A 83 14.20 -5.41 -21.05
C GLN A 83 14.37 -4.32 -19.98
N LYS A 84 13.75 -3.17 -20.22
CA LYS A 84 13.57 -2.09 -19.25
C LYS A 84 12.10 -2.01 -18.86
N HIS A 85 11.85 -1.94 -17.57
CA HIS A 85 10.51 -1.73 -17.02
C HIS A 85 10.23 -0.23 -16.95
N CYS A 86 9.23 0.23 -17.70
CA CYS A 86 8.78 1.61 -17.67
C CYS A 86 7.39 1.65 -17.00
N PRO A 87 7.26 2.21 -15.78
CA PRO A 87 5.97 2.31 -15.10
C PRO A 87 5.00 3.17 -15.91
N MET A 88 3.80 2.66 -16.17
CA MET A 88 2.77 3.35 -16.97
C MET A 88 1.59 3.85 -16.16
N SER A 89 1.36 3.27 -15.00
CA SER A 89 0.35 3.77 -14.09
C SER A 89 0.58 3.26 -12.69
N TYR A 90 0.13 4.04 -11.73
CA TYR A 90 -0.03 3.59 -10.36
C TYR A 90 -1.43 3.96 -9.86
N GLY A 91 -1.85 3.29 -8.79
CA GLY A 91 -2.96 3.75 -8.00
C GLY A 91 -2.77 3.36 -6.54
N PHE A 92 -3.19 4.23 -5.64
CA PHE A 92 -3.18 3.97 -4.20
C PHE A 92 -4.46 4.49 -3.56
N LEU A 93 -4.81 3.94 -2.40
CA LEU A 93 -5.93 4.35 -1.59
C LEU A 93 -5.45 4.50 -0.16
N VAL A 94 -5.68 5.67 0.45
CA VAL A 94 -5.42 5.86 1.87
C VAL A 94 -6.63 5.37 2.64
N LYS A 95 -6.38 4.54 3.65
CA LYS A 95 -7.43 3.96 4.46
C LYS A 95 -7.17 4.23 5.93
N ALA A 96 -8.01 5.06 6.52
CA ALA A 96 -8.00 5.30 7.96
C ALA A 96 -8.75 4.18 8.71
N SER A 97 -8.49 4.06 10.01
CA SER A 97 -9.34 3.24 10.90
C SER A 97 -10.74 3.84 10.99
N GLU A 98 -11.72 3.03 11.36
CA GLU A 98 -13.10 3.49 11.59
C GLU A 98 -13.16 4.55 12.72
N ASP A 99 -12.17 4.54 13.60
CA ASP A 99 -12.02 5.45 14.76
C ASP A 99 -11.47 6.84 14.37
N VAL A 100 -11.13 7.06 13.09
CA VAL A 100 -10.63 8.37 12.61
C VAL A 100 -11.79 9.09 11.93
N PRO A 101 -12.25 10.23 12.49
CA PRO A 101 -13.28 11.06 11.88
C PRO A 101 -12.96 11.42 10.43
N THR A 102 -13.96 11.32 9.55
CA THR A 102 -13.77 11.63 8.12
C THR A 102 -13.56 13.13 7.91
N GLU A 103 -14.05 13.94 8.85
CA GLU A 103 -13.87 15.39 8.93
C GLU A 103 -12.39 15.75 9.05
N LEU A 104 -11.62 15.02 9.87
CA LEU A 104 -10.18 15.22 10.01
C LEU A 104 -9.44 14.87 8.72
N LEU A 105 -9.82 13.78 8.05
CA LEU A 105 -9.21 13.44 6.76
C LEU A 105 -9.44 14.55 5.71
N ARG A 106 -10.62 15.18 5.72
CA ARG A 106 -10.94 16.31 4.84
C ARG A 106 -10.14 17.56 5.22
N GLU A 107 -10.06 17.90 6.49
CA GLU A 107 -9.31 19.06 7.00
C GLU A 107 -7.84 19.01 6.58
N PHE A 108 -7.20 17.85 6.72
CA PHE A 108 -5.80 17.64 6.35
C PHE A 108 -5.61 17.31 4.85
N ASN A 109 -6.67 17.39 4.04
CA ASN A 109 -6.65 17.08 2.60
C ASN A 109 -6.06 15.69 2.27
N ILE A 110 -6.35 14.70 3.13
CA ILE A 110 -5.97 13.31 2.93
C ILE A 110 -6.97 12.67 1.98
N PRO A 111 -6.53 12.07 0.86
CA PRO A 111 -7.43 11.50 -0.13
C PRO A 111 -8.19 10.30 0.43
N THR A 112 -9.51 10.35 0.40
CA THR A 112 -10.39 9.24 0.78
C THR A 112 -10.81 8.38 -0.41
N GLU A 113 -10.67 8.91 -1.63
CA GLU A 113 -10.91 8.20 -2.88
C GLU A 113 -9.60 7.63 -3.47
N PRO A 114 -9.67 6.61 -4.34
CA PRO A 114 -8.49 6.07 -5.01
C PRO A 114 -7.79 7.12 -5.87
N VAL A 115 -6.53 7.39 -5.57
CA VAL A 115 -5.66 8.21 -6.41
C VAL A 115 -5.11 7.33 -7.52
N ILE A 116 -5.37 7.68 -8.78
CA ILE A 116 -4.91 6.94 -9.94
C ILE A 116 -4.16 7.91 -10.86
N TYR A 117 -2.92 7.57 -11.19
CA TYR A 117 -2.15 8.28 -12.18
C TYR A 117 -1.80 7.37 -13.34
N ARG A 118 -1.99 7.86 -14.56
CA ARG A 118 -1.67 7.16 -15.79
C ARG A 118 -0.69 8.00 -16.60
N GLY A 119 0.48 7.44 -16.83
CA GLY A 119 1.42 7.94 -17.81
C GLY A 119 0.98 7.60 -19.23
N SER A 120 1.84 7.97 -20.16
CA SER A 120 1.71 7.67 -21.59
C SER A 120 3.12 7.56 -22.17
N GLU A 121 3.23 7.23 -23.46
CA GLU A 121 4.55 7.17 -24.12
C GLU A 121 5.30 8.51 -24.02
N SER A 122 4.59 9.64 -23.99
CA SER A 122 5.14 10.99 -23.80
C SER A 122 5.22 11.45 -22.34
N ARG A 123 4.59 10.75 -21.39
CA ARG A 123 4.62 11.04 -19.94
C ARG A 123 5.11 9.81 -19.17
N GLN A 124 6.43 9.71 -19.04
CA GLN A 124 7.14 8.63 -18.32
C GLN A 124 7.51 9.02 -16.88
N ASP A 125 6.95 10.12 -16.38
CA ASP A 125 7.17 10.65 -15.03
C ASP A 125 6.41 9.90 -13.93
N VAL A 126 5.77 8.77 -14.27
CA VAL A 126 4.90 7.97 -13.38
C VAL A 126 5.59 7.59 -12.08
N ALA A 127 6.87 7.18 -12.13
CA ALA A 127 7.61 6.83 -10.92
C ALA A 127 7.90 8.04 -10.03
N LYS A 128 8.25 9.18 -10.64
CA LYS A 128 8.48 10.44 -9.91
C LYS A 128 7.18 10.92 -9.26
N HIS A 129 6.11 11.00 -10.03
CA HIS A 129 4.78 11.40 -9.57
C HIS A 129 4.22 10.44 -8.49
N PHE A 130 4.64 9.17 -8.49
CA PHE A 130 4.29 8.24 -7.42
C PHE A 130 4.95 8.63 -6.10
N ILE A 131 6.27 8.83 -6.12
CA ILE A 131 7.01 9.21 -4.91
C ILE A 131 6.52 10.54 -4.37
N GLU A 132 6.35 11.54 -5.23
CA GLU A 132 5.85 12.87 -4.83
C GLU A 132 4.49 12.78 -4.14
N ASN A 133 3.54 12.03 -4.71
CA ASN A 133 2.21 11.89 -4.10
C ASN A 133 2.22 11.07 -2.80
N ILE A 134 3.04 10.03 -2.69
CA ILE A 134 3.15 9.26 -1.44
C ILE A 134 3.79 10.11 -0.35
N THR A 135 4.81 10.90 -0.67
CA THR A 135 5.44 11.84 0.26
C THR A 135 4.46 12.91 0.72
N ASP A 136 3.72 13.55 -0.19
CA ASP A 136 2.68 14.53 0.16
C ASP A 136 1.62 13.95 1.11
N VAL A 137 1.15 12.73 0.84
CA VAL A 137 0.20 12.04 1.71
C VAL A 137 0.82 11.71 3.07
N ALA A 138 2.08 11.28 3.11
CA ALA A 138 2.78 10.98 4.35
C ALA A 138 2.94 12.24 5.23
N GLU A 139 3.31 13.38 4.65
CA GLU A 139 3.41 14.66 5.36
C GLU A 139 2.05 15.12 5.91
N LYS A 140 0.95 14.91 5.17
CA LYS A 140 -0.40 15.21 5.66
C LYS A 140 -0.79 14.33 6.84
N ILE A 141 -0.44 13.04 6.78
CA ILE A 141 -0.67 12.10 7.88
C ILE A 141 0.19 12.48 9.09
N GLU A 142 1.44 12.88 8.90
CA GLU A 142 2.31 13.36 9.98
C GLU A 142 1.69 14.56 10.70
N LYS A 143 1.25 15.58 9.96
CA LYS A 143 0.56 16.76 10.53
C LYS A 143 -0.71 16.38 11.30
N LEU A 144 -1.48 15.41 10.81
CA LEU A 144 -2.64 14.86 11.52
C LEU A 144 -2.24 14.14 12.81
N LEU A 145 -1.11 13.44 12.82
CA LEU A 145 -0.62 12.71 14.01
C LEU A 145 0.00 13.64 15.06
N GLU A 146 0.51 14.81 14.65
CA GLU A 146 1.00 15.85 15.56
C GLU A 146 -0.12 16.62 16.24
N THR A 147 -1.33 16.57 15.69
CA THR A 147 -2.49 17.22 16.31
C THR A 147 -2.88 16.42 17.56
N ASN A 148 -2.65 17.01 18.74
CA ASN A 148 -3.08 16.46 20.05
C ASN A 148 -4.60 16.55 20.24
N ILE A 149 -5.37 16.20 19.22
CA ILE A 149 -6.82 16.11 19.29
C ILE A 149 -7.14 14.74 19.88
N ILE A 150 -7.93 14.74 20.95
CA ILE A 150 -8.49 13.50 21.49
C ILE A 150 -9.39 12.92 20.40
N LEU A 151 -8.94 11.82 19.77
CA LEU A 151 -9.81 11.00 18.94
C LEU A 151 -10.86 10.41 19.89
N ASN A 152 -12.11 10.85 19.76
CA ASN A 152 -13.22 10.25 20.50
C ASN A 152 -13.30 8.78 20.09
N MET A 153 -12.85 7.91 20.98
CA MET A 153 -13.04 6.46 20.91
C MET A 153 -14.50 6.11 21.16
#